data_AF-A0A0K0D2I4-F1
#
_entry.id   AF-A0A0K0D2I4-F1
#
_cell.length_a   1.000
_cell.length_b   1.000
_cell.length_c   1.000
_cell.angle_alpha   90.00
_cell.angle_beta   90.00
_cell.angle_gamma   90.00
#
_symmetry.space_group_name_H-M   'P 1'
#
loop_
_entity.id
_entity.type
_entity.pdbx_description
1 polymer ?
#
loop_
_entity_poly.entity_id
_entity_poly.type
_entity_poly.pdbx_seq_one_letter_code
_entity_poly.pdbx_strand_id
1 'polypeptide(L)'
;MVAAADGGRGSPRVAPDFANLSDLLQDAEFGPFQLPIKWVEDEKEDDHVPQRAIDWLERRAITNVPETICTMDASVYLVMRSRDDVSKPPEVRGGPRDALVVHATEHNASVLFQEAFLVTYRTFICSHGLINKLITRYVYMSMSSDRASQSAARLSFSILVRVVDELTSYELSEALVHTVTSFVYRLIHEGNLIYARLLRTYTLFDFRSSDIARQMTSIDAQLFHLIETPELLWWAQEQDEMKSPNLVAFTEHFNNVSFWVRTLVITPSNSKEREKYMLKFIKIMKQLRQLGNFNSYLALLSALVSSPLARLDWSKTITDGLREHAEVMDTSHSYKNYRLLLQMASPPTVPYM
;
A
#
# COMPACT_ATOMS: atom_id res chain seq x y z
N MET A 1 25.80 -3.27 82.70
CA MET A 1 25.82 -4.61 82.07
C MET A 1 25.06 -4.47 80.76
N VAL A 2 25.70 -4.16 79.63
CA VAL A 2 26.61 -4.97 78.79
C VAL A 2 25.88 -6.13 78.08
N ALA A 3 26.12 -6.16 76.76
CA ALA A 3 25.95 -7.23 75.75
C ALA A 3 24.60 -7.29 75.01
N ALA A 4 24.55 -7.43 73.68
CA ALA A 4 25.56 -7.34 72.62
C ALA A 4 24.80 -7.25 71.28
N ALA A 5 25.27 -6.40 70.36
CA ALA A 5 24.82 -6.36 68.98
C ALA A 5 25.58 -7.44 68.18
N ASP A 6 24.85 -8.32 67.50
CA ASP A 6 25.42 -9.34 66.63
C ASP A 6 25.66 -8.76 65.22
N GLY A 7 26.89 -8.89 64.75
CA GLY A 7 27.39 -8.34 63.50
C GLY A 7 27.24 -9.33 62.35
N GLY A 8 26.22 -9.15 61.52
CA GLY A 8 26.11 -9.81 60.22
C GLY A 8 27.06 -9.16 59.21
N ARG A 9 28.13 -9.88 58.83
CA ARG A 9 29.07 -9.51 57.78
C ARG A 9 28.33 -9.36 56.44
N GLY A 10 28.27 -8.13 55.92
CA GLY A 10 27.89 -7.89 54.53
C GLY A 10 28.95 -8.45 53.58
N SER A 11 28.57 -9.40 52.74
CA SER A 11 29.32 -9.77 51.53
C SER A 11 29.51 -8.52 50.65
N PRO A 12 30.72 -8.27 50.11
CA PRO A 12 30.92 -7.10 49.26
C PRO A 12 30.03 -7.25 48.03
N ARG A 13 29.20 -6.24 47.74
CA ARG A 13 28.52 -6.10 46.45
C ARG A 13 29.61 -6.00 45.38
N VAL A 14 29.83 -7.10 44.67
CA VAL A 14 30.63 -7.13 43.45
C VAL A 14 29.94 -6.16 42.48
N ALA A 15 30.62 -5.08 42.13
CA ALA A 15 30.15 -4.22 41.04
C ALA A 15 30.04 -5.09 39.78
N PRO A 16 28.93 -5.05 39.03
CA PRO A 16 28.81 -5.84 37.81
C PRO A 16 29.94 -5.48 36.86
N ASP A 17 30.67 -6.49 36.42
CA ASP A 17 31.76 -6.34 35.47
C ASP A 17 31.16 -6.14 34.08
N PHE A 18 31.14 -4.90 33.61
CA PHE A 18 30.65 -4.54 32.28
C PHE A 18 31.64 -4.86 31.16
N ALA A 19 32.79 -5.46 31.45
CA ALA A 19 33.78 -5.85 30.45
C ALA A 19 33.22 -6.88 29.45
N ASN A 20 32.16 -7.62 29.83
CA ASN A 20 31.51 -8.58 28.94
C ASN A 20 29.98 -8.40 28.91
N LEU A 21 29.53 -7.24 28.41
CA LEU A 21 28.11 -6.94 28.14
C LEU A 21 27.41 -8.04 27.32
N SER A 22 28.14 -8.77 26.48
CA SER A 22 27.61 -9.89 25.69
C SER A 22 27.15 -11.07 26.56
N ASP A 23 27.85 -11.34 27.68
CA ASP A 23 27.48 -12.38 28.65
C ASP A 23 26.36 -11.90 29.58
N LEU A 24 26.35 -10.60 29.91
CA LEU A 24 25.38 -9.99 30.83
C LEU A 24 23.98 -9.87 30.23
N LEU A 25 23.89 -9.82 28.89
CA LEU A 25 22.66 -9.63 28.13
C LEU A 25 22.09 -10.94 27.56
N GLN A 26 22.69 -12.10 27.87
CA GLN A 26 22.16 -13.40 27.43
C GLN A 26 20.80 -13.66 28.07
N ASP A 27 19.74 -13.23 27.41
CA ASP A 27 18.36 -13.44 27.82
C ASP A 27 17.89 -14.82 27.34
N ALA A 28 17.44 -15.66 28.27
CA ALA A 28 17.14 -17.08 28.02
C ALA A 28 16.01 -17.29 26.99
N GLU A 29 15.18 -16.27 26.74
CA GLU A 29 14.11 -16.29 25.75
C GLU A 29 14.57 -15.97 24.31
N PHE A 30 15.62 -15.16 24.15
CA PHE A 30 16.05 -14.65 22.84
C PHE A 30 17.31 -15.33 22.29
N GLY A 31 18.02 -16.09 23.14
CA GLY A 31 19.25 -16.79 22.81
C GLY A 31 20.44 -15.85 22.61
N PRO A 32 21.65 -16.40 22.42
CA PRO A 32 22.86 -15.58 22.28
C PRO A 32 22.83 -14.73 21.01
N PHE A 33 23.44 -13.55 21.08
CA PHE A 33 23.50 -12.59 19.97
C PHE A 33 24.91 -12.03 19.79
N GLN A 34 25.18 -11.53 18.58
CA GLN A 34 26.42 -10.88 18.17
C GLN A 34 26.18 -9.38 18.08
N LEU A 35 27.03 -8.62 18.79
CA LEU A 35 26.99 -7.16 18.79
C LEU A 35 27.56 -6.57 17.48
N PRO A 36 27.11 -5.38 17.07
CA PRO A 36 27.68 -4.65 15.94
C PRO A 36 29.16 -4.36 16.13
N ILE A 37 29.90 -4.37 15.02
CA ILE A 37 31.33 -4.05 14.96
C ILE A 37 31.54 -2.54 14.73
N LYS A 38 30.61 -1.89 14.02
CA LYS A 38 30.59 -0.44 13.81
C LYS A 38 29.36 0.17 14.49
N TRP A 39 29.57 1.31 15.14
CA TRP A 39 28.51 2.09 15.78
C TRP A 39 28.27 3.37 14.99
N VAL A 40 27.00 3.70 14.79
CA VAL A 40 26.54 4.96 14.20
C VAL A 40 25.42 5.46 15.10
N GLU A 41 25.49 6.72 15.51
CA GLU A 41 24.37 7.35 16.18
C GLU A 41 23.25 7.52 15.15
N ASP A 42 22.07 6.98 15.44
CA ASP A 42 20.90 7.28 14.61
C ASP A 42 20.71 8.81 14.62
N GLU A 43 20.72 9.41 13.43
CA GLU A 43 20.29 10.79 13.29
C GLU A 43 18.91 10.89 13.93
N LYS A 44 18.76 11.77 14.92
CA LYS A 44 17.44 12.09 15.49
C LYS A 44 16.66 12.79 14.38
N GLU A 45 15.98 12.01 13.54
CA GLU A 45 14.88 12.51 12.73
C GLU A 45 13.84 13.00 13.72
N ASP A 46 13.79 14.32 13.91
CA ASP A 46 12.76 14.94 14.71
C ASP A 46 11.45 14.80 13.92
N ASP A 47 10.63 13.82 14.30
CA ASP A 47 9.36 13.48 13.64
C ASP A 47 8.40 14.68 13.56
N HIS A 48 8.67 15.76 14.29
CA HIS A 48 7.88 16.99 14.32
C HIS A 48 8.35 18.04 13.29
N VAL A 49 9.49 17.82 12.63
CA VAL A 49 10.01 18.72 11.58
C VAL A 49 9.63 18.15 10.21
N PRO A 50 8.86 18.90 9.39
CA PRO A 50 8.54 18.47 8.04
C PRO A 50 9.81 18.23 7.23
N GLN A 51 10.02 16.98 6.79
CA GLN A 51 11.12 16.65 5.90
C GLN A 51 10.93 17.39 4.58
N ARG A 52 11.93 18.18 4.19
CA ARG A 52 11.91 18.87 2.89
C ARG A 52 12.00 17.86 1.76
N ALA A 53 11.30 18.12 0.68
CA ALA A 53 11.42 17.31 -0.52
C ALA A 53 12.86 17.36 -1.06
N ILE A 54 13.40 16.20 -1.40
CA ILE A 54 14.66 16.13 -2.14
C ILE A 54 14.31 16.23 -3.62
N ASP A 55 14.87 17.21 -4.33
CA ASP A 55 14.73 17.30 -5.78
C ASP A 55 15.77 16.38 -6.45
N TRP A 56 15.27 15.26 -6.95
CA TRP A 56 16.12 14.25 -7.58
C TRP A 56 16.51 14.59 -9.02
N LEU A 57 15.99 15.67 -9.61
CA LEU A 57 16.39 16.14 -10.94
C LEU A 57 17.83 16.69 -10.95
N GLU A 58 18.27 17.31 -9.85
CA GLU A 58 19.63 17.83 -9.74
C GLU A 58 20.62 16.73 -9.32
N ARG A 59 21.78 16.65 -10.00
CA ARG A 59 22.88 15.72 -9.63
C ARG A 59 23.48 15.96 -8.23
N ARG A 60 23.11 17.07 -7.58
CA ARG A 60 23.56 17.46 -6.23
C ARG A 60 23.01 16.56 -5.11
N ALA A 61 21.94 15.80 -5.35
CA ALA A 61 21.31 14.98 -4.31
C ALA A 61 22.18 13.82 -3.75
N ILE A 62 23.32 13.52 -4.38
CA ILE A 62 24.23 12.42 -3.98
C ILE A 62 25.43 12.96 -3.14
N THR A 63 25.58 14.28 -3.00
CA THR A 63 26.67 14.83 -2.18
C THR A 63 26.26 14.82 -0.71
N ASN A 64 27.03 14.11 0.15
CA ASN A 64 26.80 13.89 1.58
C ASN A 64 25.76 12.81 1.93
N VAL A 65 25.79 11.67 1.23
CA VAL A 65 25.00 10.50 1.63
C VAL A 65 25.68 9.76 2.79
N PRO A 66 24.95 9.34 3.84
CA PRO A 66 25.51 8.52 4.92
C PRO A 66 26.25 7.29 4.39
N GLU A 67 27.42 6.97 4.96
CA GLU A 67 28.21 5.80 4.51
C GLU A 67 27.40 4.51 4.65
N THR A 68 26.60 4.40 5.71
CA THR A 68 25.71 3.27 6.05
C THR A 68 24.82 2.87 4.87
N ILE A 69 24.04 3.81 4.32
CA ILE A 69 23.04 3.53 3.27
C ILE A 69 23.68 3.14 1.93
N CYS A 70 24.97 3.46 1.75
CA CYS A 70 25.75 3.14 0.56
C CYS A 70 26.52 1.81 0.66
N THR A 71 26.51 1.15 1.80
CA THR A 71 27.26 -0.11 1.99
C THR A 71 26.63 -1.31 1.27
N MET A 72 27.46 -2.26 0.85
CA MET A 72 26.99 -3.51 0.23
C MET A 72 26.54 -4.56 1.24
N ASP A 73 27.04 -4.46 2.47
CA ASP A 73 26.77 -5.39 3.57
C ASP A 73 26.62 -4.58 4.86
N ALA A 74 25.42 -4.62 5.44
CA ALA A 74 25.09 -3.96 6.69
C ALA A 74 25.44 -4.78 7.94
N SER A 75 25.89 -6.04 7.80
CA SER A 75 26.11 -6.95 8.94
C SER A 75 26.98 -6.34 10.04
N VAL A 76 27.94 -5.48 9.69
CA VAL A 76 28.82 -4.80 10.65
C VAL A 76 28.11 -3.80 11.56
N TYR A 77 26.92 -3.33 11.16
CA TYR A 77 26.08 -2.40 11.91
C TYR A 77 24.90 -3.09 12.61
N LEU A 78 24.66 -4.38 12.33
CA LEU A 78 23.50 -5.11 12.82
C LEU A 78 23.83 -5.95 14.05
N VAL A 79 22.82 -6.08 14.92
CA VAL A 79 22.79 -7.09 15.97
C VAL A 79 22.25 -8.37 15.35
N MET A 80 23.04 -9.42 15.32
CA MET A 80 22.69 -10.71 14.70
C MET A 80 22.45 -11.77 15.77
N ARG A 81 21.59 -12.75 15.52
CA ARG A 81 21.50 -13.95 16.35
C ARG A 81 22.79 -14.78 16.24
N SER A 82 23.27 -15.34 17.35
CA SER A 82 24.46 -16.20 17.36
C SER A 82 24.25 -17.45 16.51
N ARG A 83 25.31 -17.85 15.79
CA ARG A 83 25.33 -19.00 14.85
C ARG A 83 25.49 -20.35 15.56
N ASP A 84 24.80 -20.55 16.67
CA ASP A 84 24.89 -21.83 17.40
C ASP A 84 24.24 -22.98 16.61
N ASP A 85 23.37 -22.64 15.65
CA ASP A 85 22.68 -23.56 14.76
C ASP A 85 22.91 -23.16 13.29
N VAL A 86 23.90 -23.79 12.65
CA VAL A 86 24.28 -23.55 11.24
C VAL A 86 23.12 -23.86 10.27
N SER A 87 22.08 -24.56 10.73
CA SER A 87 20.90 -24.88 9.90
C SER A 87 19.94 -23.70 9.71
N LYS A 88 20.01 -22.67 10.57
CA LYS A 88 19.10 -21.51 10.51
C LYS A 88 19.76 -20.34 9.78
N PRO A 89 19.00 -19.62 8.92
CA PRO A 89 19.52 -18.45 8.25
C PRO A 89 19.88 -17.36 9.29
N PRO A 90 20.87 -16.49 8.98
CA PRO A 90 21.23 -15.38 9.84
C PRO A 90 20.00 -14.50 10.11
N GLU A 91 19.68 -14.32 11.39
CA GLU A 91 18.48 -13.60 11.86
C GLU A 91 18.91 -12.26 12.47
N VAL A 92 18.39 -11.17 11.92
CA VAL A 92 18.63 -9.81 12.44
C VAL A 92 17.78 -9.60 13.68
N ARG A 93 18.42 -9.17 14.78
CA ARG A 93 17.75 -8.78 16.04
C ARG A 93 17.52 -7.28 16.15
N GLY A 94 18.35 -6.47 15.49
CA GLY A 94 18.22 -5.03 15.49
C GLY A 94 19.39 -4.34 14.80
N GLY A 95 19.34 -3.01 14.72
CA GLY A 95 20.38 -2.19 14.12
C GLY A 95 19.85 -0.79 13.79
N PRO A 96 20.73 0.12 13.37
CA PRO A 96 20.33 1.47 12.98
C PRO A 96 19.45 1.44 11.74
N ARG A 97 18.61 2.47 11.59
CA ARG A 97 17.57 2.55 10.54
C ARG A 97 18.14 2.26 9.14
N ASP A 98 19.26 2.88 8.81
CA ASP A 98 19.92 2.72 7.51
C ASP A 98 20.43 1.30 7.28
N ALA A 99 20.97 0.65 8.32
CA ALA A 99 21.47 -0.71 8.20
C ALA A 99 20.33 -1.71 7.94
N LEU A 100 19.16 -1.48 8.55
CA LEU A 100 17.96 -2.28 8.26
C LEU A 100 17.47 -2.09 6.82
N VAL A 101 17.52 -0.86 6.28
CA VAL A 101 17.20 -0.58 4.87
C VAL A 101 18.19 -1.28 3.92
N VAL A 102 19.49 -1.20 4.23
CA VAL A 102 20.54 -1.90 3.47
C VAL A 102 20.28 -3.41 3.50
N HIS A 103 20.03 -3.99 4.68
CA HIS A 103 19.78 -5.42 4.81
C HIS A 103 18.51 -5.87 4.08
N ALA A 104 17.44 -5.08 4.10
CA ALA A 104 16.22 -5.37 3.33
C ALA A 104 16.45 -5.40 1.81
N THR A 105 17.53 -4.77 1.33
CA THR A 105 17.83 -4.57 -0.10
C THR A 105 19.11 -5.27 -0.55
N GLU A 106 19.68 -6.14 0.29
CA GLU A 106 20.81 -7.00 -0.03
C GLU A 106 20.36 -8.22 -0.86
N HIS A 107 21.25 -8.73 -1.70
CA HIS A 107 20.99 -9.95 -2.50
C HIS A 107 20.62 -11.17 -1.64
N ASN A 108 21.08 -11.19 -0.39
CA ASN A 108 20.96 -12.34 0.52
C ASN A 108 19.83 -12.13 1.54
N ALA A 109 19.07 -11.05 1.41
CA ALA A 109 18.00 -10.71 2.33
C ALA A 109 16.94 -11.81 2.34
N SER A 110 16.53 -12.23 3.53
CA SER A 110 15.42 -13.17 3.67
C SER A 110 14.12 -12.51 3.24
N VAL A 111 13.30 -13.22 2.45
CA VAL A 111 11.95 -12.75 2.08
C VAL A 111 11.12 -12.46 3.34
N LEU A 112 11.27 -13.28 4.39
CA LEU A 112 10.59 -13.05 5.67
C LEU A 112 11.02 -11.74 6.33
N PHE A 113 12.30 -11.37 6.22
CA PHE A 113 12.77 -10.10 6.73
C PHE A 113 12.21 -8.93 5.91
N GLN A 114 12.14 -9.06 4.59
CA GLN A 114 11.56 -8.03 3.72
C GLN A 114 10.07 -7.79 4.03
N GLU A 115 9.29 -8.86 4.21
CA GLU A 115 7.89 -8.73 4.62
C GLU A 115 7.75 -8.10 6.00
N ALA A 116 8.52 -8.58 6.98
CA ALA A 116 8.51 -8.00 8.33
C ALA A 116 8.90 -6.52 8.31
N PHE A 117 9.91 -6.16 7.53
CA PHE A 117 10.36 -4.78 7.34
C PHE A 117 9.25 -3.91 6.73
N LEU A 118 8.64 -4.33 5.62
CA LEU A 118 7.58 -3.57 4.96
C LEU A 118 6.33 -3.39 5.83
N VAL A 119 6.00 -4.39 6.64
CA VAL A 119 4.87 -4.34 7.58
C VAL A 119 5.16 -3.39 8.76
N THR A 120 6.40 -3.33 9.24
CA THR A 120 6.72 -2.69 10.54
C THR A 120 7.54 -1.41 10.44
N TYR A 121 8.09 -1.03 9.27
CA TYR A 121 9.00 0.11 9.17
C TYR A 121 8.43 1.42 9.73
N ARG A 122 7.11 1.61 9.64
CA ARG A 122 6.41 2.79 10.12
C ARG A 122 6.57 3.05 11.61
N THR A 123 6.96 2.03 12.40
CA THR A 123 7.22 2.21 13.83
C THR A 123 8.59 2.82 14.12
N PHE A 124 9.49 2.89 13.13
CA PHE A 124 10.86 3.38 13.32
C PHE A 124 11.42 4.25 12.18
N ILE A 125 10.75 4.37 11.03
CA ILE A 125 11.08 5.30 9.93
C ILE A 125 9.78 5.83 9.31
N CYS A 126 9.68 7.13 9.08
CA CYS A 126 8.56 7.69 8.34
C CYS A 126 8.64 7.35 6.84
N SER A 127 7.50 7.27 6.16
CA SER A 127 7.44 6.84 4.75
C SER A 127 8.21 7.74 3.79
N HIS A 128 8.21 9.05 4.03
CA HIS A 128 9.02 9.98 3.23
C HIS A 128 10.53 9.72 3.43
N GLY A 129 10.97 9.52 4.68
CA GLY A 129 12.36 9.19 5.01
C GLY A 129 12.82 7.88 4.39
N LEU A 130 11.99 6.82 4.47
CA LEU A 130 12.29 5.54 3.84
C LEU A 130 12.39 5.65 2.33
N ILE A 131 11.46 6.35 1.67
CA ILE A 131 11.49 6.60 0.22
C ILE A 131 12.77 7.34 -0.18
N ASN A 132 13.17 8.38 0.56
CA ASN A 132 14.42 9.10 0.31
C ASN A 132 15.64 8.16 0.40
N LYS A 133 15.72 7.32 1.45
CA LYS A 133 16.83 6.38 1.66
C LYS A 133 16.89 5.32 0.54
N LEU A 134 15.76 4.77 0.13
CA LEU A 134 15.67 3.78 -0.96
C LEU A 134 16.04 4.38 -2.33
N ILE A 135 15.55 5.59 -2.64
CA ILE A 135 15.94 6.31 -3.87
C ILE A 135 17.43 6.58 -3.87
N THR A 136 17.97 7.09 -2.75
CA THR A 136 19.40 7.39 -2.59
C THR A 136 20.24 6.15 -2.85
N ARG A 137 19.88 5.02 -2.21
CA ARG A 137 20.56 3.74 -2.38
C ARG A 137 20.47 3.23 -3.82
N TYR A 138 19.28 3.26 -4.44
CA TYR A 138 19.11 2.89 -5.84
C TYR A 138 20.04 3.71 -6.75
N VAL A 139 20.03 5.03 -6.61
CA VAL A 139 20.84 5.94 -7.42
C VAL A 139 22.32 5.62 -7.24
N TYR A 140 22.80 5.52 -5.99
CA TYR A 140 24.20 5.22 -5.69
C TYR A 140 24.64 3.87 -6.27
N MET A 141 23.87 2.82 -6.02
CA MET A 141 24.18 1.47 -6.48
C MET A 141 24.12 1.34 -8.01
N SER A 142 23.23 2.09 -8.65
CA SER A 142 23.10 2.11 -10.11
C SER A 142 24.29 2.74 -10.83
N MET A 143 25.09 3.58 -10.14
CA MET A 143 26.29 4.19 -10.70
C MET A 143 27.45 3.20 -10.82
N SER A 144 27.46 2.13 -10.03
CA SER A 144 28.48 1.10 -10.12
C SER A 144 28.19 0.13 -11.27
N SER A 145 29.24 -0.38 -11.92
CA SER A 145 29.12 -1.36 -13.01
C SER A 145 29.15 -2.82 -12.54
N ASP A 146 29.36 -3.07 -11.25
CA ASP A 146 29.46 -4.44 -10.73
C ASP A 146 28.08 -5.10 -10.56
N ARG A 147 28.03 -6.44 -10.72
CA ARG A 147 26.78 -7.19 -10.68
C ARG A 147 26.07 -7.12 -9.33
N ALA A 148 26.84 -7.06 -8.23
CA ALA A 148 26.28 -7.07 -6.89
C ALA A 148 25.56 -5.75 -6.61
N SER A 149 26.18 -4.62 -6.92
CA SER A 149 25.57 -3.28 -6.82
C SER A 149 24.36 -3.15 -7.73
N GLN A 150 24.43 -3.63 -8.97
CA GLN A 150 23.26 -3.64 -9.86
C GLN A 150 22.12 -4.52 -9.33
N SER A 151 22.43 -5.59 -8.59
CA SER A 151 21.42 -6.38 -7.88
C SER A 151 20.83 -5.61 -6.70
N ALA A 152 21.66 -4.98 -5.87
CA ALA A 152 21.22 -4.16 -4.75
C ALA A 152 20.37 -2.96 -5.20
N ALA A 153 20.72 -2.33 -6.33
CA ALA A 153 19.92 -1.28 -6.95
C ALA A 153 18.51 -1.79 -7.30
N ARG A 154 18.41 -2.94 -7.99
CA ARG A 154 17.13 -3.55 -8.36
C ARG A 154 16.27 -3.90 -7.14
N LEU A 155 16.88 -4.45 -6.08
CA LEU A 155 16.17 -4.77 -4.84
C LEU A 155 15.73 -3.52 -4.10
N SER A 156 16.57 -2.48 -4.03
CA SER A 156 16.20 -1.16 -3.48
C SER A 156 15.00 -0.57 -4.20
N PHE A 157 15.00 -0.65 -5.53
CA PHE A 157 13.88 -0.19 -6.36
C PHE A 157 12.62 -1.04 -6.13
N SER A 158 12.76 -2.36 -6.00
CA SER A 158 11.64 -3.26 -5.74
C SER A 158 10.95 -2.96 -4.41
N ILE A 159 11.74 -2.74 -3.34
CA ILE A 159 11.21 -2.34 -2.04
C ILE A 159 10.58 -0.94 -2.13
N LEU A 160 11.19 -0.01 -2.86
CA LEU A 160 10.62 1.33 -3.10
C LEU A 160 9.23 1.28 -3.73
N VAL A 161 9.04 0.47 -4.77
CA VAL A 161 7.73 0.30 -5.42
C VAL A 161 6.70 -0.20 -4.41
N ARG A 162 7.04 -1.22 -3.61
CA ARG A 162 6.13 -1.75 -2.58
C ARG A 162 5.76 -0.71 -1.52
N VAL A 163 6.75 0.07 -1.06
CA VAL A 163 6.49 1.16 -0.11
C VAL A 163 5.55 2.20 -0.72
N VAL A 164 5.77 2.60 -1.97
CA VAL A 164 4.94 3.59 -2.68
C VAL A 164 3.52 3.07 -2.93
N ASP A 165 3.37 1.79 -3.30
CA ASP A 165 2.06 1.16 -3.54
C ASP A 165 1.23 1.00 -2.26
N GLU A 166 1.89 0.83 -1.11
CA GLU A 166 1.26 0.66 0.20
C GLU A 166 1.10 1.98 0.98
N LEU A 167 1.35 3.14 0.36
CA LEU A 167 1.14 4.44 1.01
C LEU A 167 -0.34 4.69 1.29
N THR A 168 -0.62 5.14 2.51
CA THR A 168 -1.96 5.60 2.89
C THR A 168 -2.14 7.07 2.53
N SER A 169 -3.40 7.52 2.42
CA SER A 169 -3.72 8.94 2.16
C SER A 169 -3.16 9.91 3.20
N TYR A 170 -2.89 9.44 4.42
CA TYR A 170 -2.30 10.24 5.50
C TYR A 170 -0.81 10.54 5.26
N GLU A 171 -0.10 9.65 4.56
CA GLU A 171 1.33 9.75 4.32
C GLU A 171 1.69 10.59 3.09
N LEU A 172 0.71 10.87 2.21
CA LEU A 172 0.86 11.62 0.96
C LEU A 172 1.03 13.14 1.18
N SER A 173 2.11 13.54 1.85
CA SER A 173 2.51 14.94 1.98
C SER A 173 2.96 15.51 0.62
N GLU A 174 2.85 16.84 0.44
CA GLU A 174 3.36 17.52 -0.75
C GLU A 174 4.85 17.21 -1.00
N ALA A 175 5.63 17.12 0.09
CA ALA A 175 7.06 16.83 0.01
C ALA A 175 7.35 15.40 -0.46
N LEU A 176 6.58 14.41 0.00
CA LEU A 176 6.68 13.02 -0.47
C LEU A 176 6.30 12.92 -1.95
N VAL A 177 5.15 13.50 -2.33
CA VAL A 177 4.68 13.48 -3.71
C VAL A 177 5.71 14.14 -4.65
N HIS A 178 6.29 15.27 -4.26
CA HIS A 178 7.37 15.92 -5.01
C HIS A 178 8.61 15.03 -5.15
N THR A 179 9.00 14.34 -4.07
CA THR A 179 10.15 13.43 -4.06
C THR A 179 9.98 12.29 -5.05
N VAL A 180 8.84 11.57 -5.01
CA VAL A 180 8.54 10.47 -5.94
C VAL A 180 8.42 11.01 -7.37
N THR A 181 7.76 12.15 -7.55
CA THR A 181 7.54 12.76 -8.87
C THR A 181 8.85 13.22 -9.53
N SER A 182 9.71 13.92 -8.80
CA SER A 182 11.04 14.35 -9.30
C SER A 182 11.91 13.17 -9.67
N PHE A 183 11.88 12.09 -8.87
CA PHE A 183 12.59 10.85 -9.18
C PHE A 183 12.03 10.14 -10.41
N VAL A 184 10.71 10.07 -10.58
CA VAL A 184 10.08 9.56 -11.80
C VAL A 184 10.51 10.37 -13.02
N TYR A 185 10.57 11.70 -12.93
CA TYR A 185 11.06 12.53 -14.02
C TYR A 185 12.53 12.26 -14.35
N ARG A 186 13.39 12.06 -13.34
CA ARG A 186 14.77 11.65 -13.55
C ARG A 186 14.86 10.32 -14.30
N LEU A 187 14.10 9.30 -13.89
CA LEU A 187 14.09 8.00 -14.57
C LEU A 187 13.67 8.14 -16.04
N ILE A 188 12.70 9.01 -16.33
CA ILE A 188 12.29 9.33 -17.71
C ILE A 188 13.44 9.98 -18.48
N HIS A 189 14.10 10.98 -17.88
CA HIS A 189 15.23 11.68 -18.49
C HIS A 189 16.43 10.74 -18.75
N GLU A 190 16.67 9.77 -17.86
CA GLU A 190 17.70 8.73 -18.00
C GLU A 190 17.28 7.60 -18.96
N GLY A 191 16.06 7.61 -19.50
CA GLY A 191 15.55 6.59 -20.43
C GLY A 191 15.07 5.30 -19.76
N ASN A 192 15.01 5.24 -18.43
CA ASN A 192 14.56 4.08 -17.68
C ASN A 192 13.03 4.04 -17.51
N LEU A 193 12.34 3.86 -18.64
CA LEU A 193 10.88 3.98 -18.72
C LEU A 193 10.12 2.87 -17.96
N ILE A 194 10.73 1.69 -17.81
CA ILE A 194 10.12 0.58 -17.07
C ILE A 194 10.00 0.96 -15.59
N TYR A 195 11.08 1.44 -14.98
CA TYR A 195 11.08 1.88 -13.59
C TYR A 195 10.21 3.12 -13.39
N ALA A 196 10.27 4.09 -14.30
CA ALA A 196 9.37 5.24 -14.24
C ALA A 196 7.88 4.84 -14.24
N ARG A 197 7.53 3.78 -14.99
CA ARG A 197 6.15 3.26 -15.03
C ARG A 197 5.75 2.55 -13.74
N LEU A 198 6.67 1.81 -13.10
CA LEU A 198 6.39 1.07 -11.86
C LEU A 198 6.10 1.99 -10.67
N LEU A 199 6.66 3.21 -10.65
CA LEU A 199 6.39 4.18 -9.58
C LEU A 199 5.22 5.13 -9.88
N ARG A 200 4.57 4.98 -11.04
CA ARG A 200 3.38 5.77 -11.35
C ARG A 200 2.17 5.12 -10.72
N THR A 201 1.66 5.73 -9.66
CA THR A 201 0.32 5.44 -9.16
C THR A 201 -0.70 5.92 -10.19
N TYR A 202 -1.44 4.98 -10.78
CA TYR A 202 -2.55 5.34 -11.67
C TYR A 202 -3.76 5.74 -10.84
N THR A 203 -4.33 6.88 -11.20
CA THR A 203 -5.59 7.37 -10.67
C THR A 203 -6.74 6.97 -11.61
N LEU A 204 -7.97 7.09 -11.11
CA LEU A 204 -9.18 6.93 -11.92
C LEU A 204 -9.18 7.84 -13.17
N PHE A 205 -8.49 8.99 -13.11
CA PHE A 205 -8.48 9.98 -14.17
C PHE A 205 -7.51 9.66 -15.32
N ASP A 206 -6.55 8.77 -15.10
CA ASP A 206 -5.57 8.37 -16.13
C ASP A 206 -6.19 7.48 -17.23
N PHE A 207 -7.35 6.89 -16.97
CA PHE A 207 -8.05 6.03 -17.91
C PHE A 207 -9.29 6.71 -18.48
N ARG A 208 -9.61 6.46 -19.76
CA ARG A 208 -10.87 6.96 -20.35
C ARG A 208 -12.07 6.27 -19.71
N SER A 209 -13.16 7.00 -19.50
CA SER A 209 -14.38 6.42 -18.88
C SER A 209 -14.94 5.23 -19.66
N SER A 210 -14.77 5.21 -20.98
CA SER A 210 -15.17 4.09 -21.84
C SER A 210 -14.29 2.85 -21.68
N ASP A 211 -12.99 3.03 -21.40
CA ASP A 211 -12.08 1.91 -21.15
C ASP A 211 -12.38 1.26 -19.79
N ILE A 212 -12.62 2.08 -18.76
CA ILE A 212 -13.05 1.60 -17.43
C ILE A 212 -14.37 0.82 -17.56
N ALA A 213 -15.37 1.40 -18.22
CA ALA A 213 -16.67 0.73 -18.40
C ALA A 213 -16.55 -0.61 -19.16
N ARG A 214 -15.67 -0.69 -20.18
CA ARG A 214 -15.41 -1.96 -20.89
C ARG A 214 -14.77 -3.01 -19.99
N GLN A 215 -13.81 -2.63 -19.14
CA GLN A 215 -13.18 -3.57 -18.20
C GLN A 215 -14.16 -4.03 -17.12
N MET A 216 -14.93 -3.12 -16.53
CA MET A 216 -16.00 -3.47 -15.58
C MET A 216 -17.00 -4.44 -16.21
N THR A 217 -17.43 -4.17 -17.45
CA THR A 217 -18.34 -5.06 -18.19
C THR A 217 -17.73 -6.42 -18.48
N SER A 218 -16.44 -6.50 -18.79
CA SER A 218 -15.76 -7.78 -18.98
C SER A 218 -15.74 -8.61 -17.70
N ILE A 219 -15.45 -7.98 -16.55
CA ILE A 219 -15.39 -8.66 -15.25
C ILE A 219 -16.79 -9.13 -14.83
N ASP A 220 -17.78 -8.23 -14.90
CA ASP A 220 -19.18 -8.56 -14.60
C ASP A 220 -19.70 -9.70 -15.49
N ALA A 221 -19.41 -9.66 -16.80
CA ALA A 221 -19.86 -10.70 -17.72
C ALA A 221 -19.23 -12.06 -17.42
N GLN A 222 -17.96 -12.09 -16.99
CA GLN A 222 -17.30 -13.33 -16.58
C GLN A 222 -17.94 -13.92 -15.33
N LEU A 223 -18.16 -13.10 -14.30
CA LEU A 223 -18.81 -13.55 -13.07
C LEU A 223 -20.25 -13.99 -13.32
N PHE A 224 -21.00 -13.24 -14.13
CA PHE A 224 -22.37 -13.57 -14.52
C PHE A 224 -22.44 -14.91 -15.27
N HIS A 225 -21.49 -15.18 -16.16
CA HIS A 225 -21.45 -16.42 -16.95
C HIS A 225 -21.18 -17.67 -16.11
N LEU A 226 -20.55 -17.52 -14.93
CA LEU A 226 -20.26 -18.63 -14.03
C LEU A 226 -21.50 -19.09 -13.24
N ILE A 227 -22.55 -18.28 -13.18
CA ILE A 227 -23.73 -18.58 -12.35
C ILE A 227 -24.55 -19.68 -13.01
N GLU A 228 -24.67 -20.79 -12.31
CA GLU A 228 -25.47 -21.91 -12.78
C GLU A 228 -26.94 -21.76 -12.38
N THR A 229 -27.86 -22.29 -13.19
CA THR A 229 -29.30 -22.26 -12.89
C THR A 229 -29.66 -22.87 -11.53
N PRO A 230 -29.06 -23.99 -11.09
CA PRO A 230 -29.34 -24.55 -9.77
C PRO A 230 -29.03 -23.58 -8.62
N GLU A 231 -27.95 -22.78 -8.71
CA GLU A 231 -27.62 -21.76 -7.70
C GLU A 231 -28.75 -20.76 -7.51
N LEU A 232 -29.36 -20.30 -8.61
CA LEU A 232 -30.51 -19.39 -8.55
C LEU A 232 -31.73 -20.04 -7.87
N LEU A 233 -31.96 -21.33 -8.11
CA LEU A 233 -33.07 -22.07 -7.50
C LEU A 233 -32.85 -22.30 -6.00
N TRP A 234 -31.64 -22.70 -5.60
CA TRP A 234 -31.31 -22.86 -4.18
C TRP A 234 -31.34 -21.53 -3.44
N TRP A 235 -30.85 -20.44 -4.06
CA TRP A 235 -30.95 -19.12 -3.47
C TRP A 235 -32.40 -18.68 -3.25
N ALA A 236 -33.29 -18.92 -4.22
CA ALA A 236 -34.70 -18.56 -4.10
C ALA A 236 -35.45 -19.35 -2.99
N GLN A 237 -34.97 -20.54 -2.63
CA GLN A 237 -35.59 -21.39 -1.61
C GLN A 237 -34.98 -21.21 -0.22
N GLU A 238 -33.66 -21.20 -0.14
CA GLU A 238 -32.90 -21.36 1.11
C GLU A 238 -31.92 -20.20 1.37
N GLN A 239 -31.60 -19.38 0.36
CA GLN A 239 -30.55 -18.34 0.42
C GLN A 239 -29.19 -18.91 0.92
N ASP A 240 -28.88 -20.13 0.52
CA ASP A 240 -27.67 -20.84 0.93
C ASP A 240 -26.46 -20.41 0.09
N GLU A 241 -25.52 -19.71 0.74
CA GLU A 241 -24.28 -19.22 0.13
C GLU A 241 -23.36 -20.36 -0.33
N MET A 242 -23.31 -21.48 0.41
CA MET A 242 -22.46 -22.63 0.09
C MET A 242 -22.95 -23.36 -1.17
N LYS A 243 -24.26 -23.37 -1.40
CA LYS A 243 -24.88 -23.93 -2.62
C LYS A 243 -24.89 -22.95 -3.80
N SER A 244 -24.62 -21.67 -3.56
CA SER A 244 -24.73 -20.60 -4.57
C SER A 244 -23.45 -19.75 -4.68
N PRO A 245 -22.24 -20.37 -4.75
CA PRO A 245 -20.98 -19.64 -4.62
C PRO A 245 -20.73 -18.61 -5.73
N ASN A 246 -21.14 -18.87 -6.97
CA ASN A 246 -20.94 -17.94 -8.08
C ASN A 246 -21.93 -16.77 -8.00
N LEU A 247 -23.17 -17.04 -7.57
CA LEU A 247 -24.15 -15.99 -7.30
C LEU A 247 -23.65 -15.04 -6.20
N VAL A 248 -23.14 -15.61 -5.10
CA VAL A 248 -22.53 -14.85 -4.00
C VAL A 248 -21.36 -14.01 -4.51
N ALA A 249 -20.43 -14.60 -5.28
CA ALA A 249 -19.29 -13.88 -5.83
C ALA A 249 -19.72 -12.70 -6.74
N PHE A 250 -20.77 -12.86 -7.54
CA PHE A 250 -21.32 -11.80 -8.37
C PHE A 250 -21.93 -10.67 -7.55
N THR A 251 -22.71 -11.00 -6.51
CA THR A 251 -23.30 -10.01 -5.59
C THR A 251 -22.23 -9.31 -4.74
N GLU A 252 -21.21 -10.03 -4.26
CA GLU A 252 -20.07 -9.45 -3.56
C GLU A 252 -19.30 -8.48 -4.45
N HIS A 253 -19.07 -8.83 -5.71
CA HIS A 253 -18.44 -7.93 -6.68
C HIS A 253 -19.24 -6.64 -6.84
N PHE A 254 -20.56 -6.72 -6.99
CA PHE A 254 -21.44 -5.54 -7.05
C PHE A 254 -21.26 -4.64 -5.82
N ASN A 255 -21.25 -5.23 -4.62
CA ASN A 255 -21.08 -4.50 -3.36
C ASN A 255 -19.70 -3.84 -3.28
N ASN A 256 -18.64 -4.57 -3.65
CA ASN A 256 -17.27 -4.08 -3.68
C ASN A 256 -17.10 -2.88 -4.63
N VAL A 257 -17.69 -2.95 -5.83
CA VAL A 257 -17.73 -1.83 -6.78
C VAL A 257 -18.44 -0.63 -6.15
N SER A 258 -19.58 -0.86 -5.51
CA SER A 258 -20.35 0.21 -4.86
C SER A 258 -19.56 0.88 -3.72
N PHE A 259 -18.90 0.10 -2.87
CA PHE A 259 -18.02 0.63 -1.80
C PHE A 259 -16.81 1.36 -2.36
N TRP A 260 -16.14 0.81 -3.38
CA TRP A 260 -15.00 1.44 -4.04
C TRP A 260 -15.35 2.84 -4.57
N VAL A 261 -16.50 2.97 -5.23
CA VAL A 261 -16.99 4.28 -5.73
C VAL A 261 -17.25 5.25 -4.58
N ARG A 262 -17.93 4.81 -3.50
CA ARG A 262 -18.18 5.66 -2.32
C ARG A 262 -16.89 6.15 -1.71
N THR A 263 -15.92 5.26 -1.51
CA THR A 263 -14.61 5.57 -0.94
C THR A 263 -13.89 6.60 -1.80
N LEU A 264 -13.73 6.36 -3.10
CA LEU A 264 -13.03 7.30 -3.99
C LEU A 264 -13.66 8.69 -4.06
N VAL A 265 -14.99 8.79 -3.96
CA VAL A 265 -15.67 10.09 -3.94
C VAL A 265 -15.50 10.80 -2.61
N ILE A 266 -15.50 10.10 -1.48
CA ILE A 266 -15.48 10.73 -0.14
C ILE A 266 -14.06 11.00 0.40
N THR A 267 -13.06 10.25 -0.05
CA THR A 267 -11.66 10.37 0.40
C THR A 267 -11.05 11.76 0.14
N PRO A 268 -11.27 12.43 -1.01
CA PRO A 268 -10.71 13.76 -1.23
C PRO A 268 -11.28 14.79 -0.22
N SER A 269 -10.38 15.46 0.49
CA SER A 269 -10.73 16.51 1.46
C SER A 269 -11.33 17.76 0.78
N ASN A 270 -10.90 18.06 -0.44
CA ASN A 270 -11.36 19.20 -1.24
C ASN A 270 -12.67 18.90 -1.99
N SER A 271 -13.69 19.75 -1.81
CA SER A 271 -14.98 19.63 -2.51
C SER A 271 -14.85 19.62 -4.04
N LYS A 272 -13.98 20.46 -4.60
CA LYS A 272 -13.76 20.51 -6.07
C LYS A 272 -13.19 19.21 -6.61
N GLU A 273 -12.33 18.54 -5.85
CA GLU A 273 -11.81 17.22 -6.24
C GLU A 273 -12.91 16.16 -6.16
N ARG A 274 -13.74 16.16 -5.11
CA ARG A 274 -14.90 15.25 -5.01
C ARG A 274 -15.85 15.42 -6.19
N GLU A 275 -16.11 16.65 -6.63
CA GLU A 275 -16.93 16.91 -7.83
C GLU A 275 -16.35 16.28 -9.10
N LYS A 276 -15.02 16.29 -9.27
CA LYS A 276 -14.38 15.62 -10.41
C LYS A 276 -14.63 14.11 -10.40
N TYR A 277 -14.57 13.47 -9.23
CA TYR A 277 -14.88 12.03 -9.10
C TYR A 277 -16.35 11.73 -9.40
N MET A 278 -17.29 12.53 -8.87
CA MET A 278 -18.71 12.39 -9.17
C MET A 278 -18.98 12.46 -10.69
N LEU A 279 -18.47 13.51 -11.35
CA LEU A 279 -18.62 13.69 -12.79
C LEU A 279 -17.96 12.56 -13.59
N LYS A 280 -16.82 12.05 -13.12
CA LYS A 280 -16.12 10.92 -13.73
C LYS A 280 -16.98 9.64 -13.68
N PHE A 281 -17.59 9.33 -12.54
CA PHE A 281 -18.45 8.16 -12.40
C PHE A 281 -19.76 8.30 -13.18
N ILE A 282 -20.38 9.49 -13.22
CA ILE A 282 -21.54 9.75 -14.09
C ILE A 282 -21.18 9.48 -15.57
N LYS A 283 -19.99 9.89 -16.01
CA LYS A 283 -19.51 9.56 -17.37
C LYS A 283 -19.32 8.05 -17.58
N ILE A 284 -18.80 7.33 -16.59
CA ILE A 284 -18.65 5.85 -16.64
C ILE A 284 -20.03 5.19 -16.71
N MET A 285 -21.01 5.63 -15.91
CA MET A 285 -22.39 5.13 -15.94
C MET A 285 -23.03 5.26 -17.33
N LYS A 286 -22.83 6.40 -18.00
CA LYS A 286 -23.32 6.59 -19.39
C LYS A 286 -22.72 5.56 -20.35
N GLN A 287 -21.45 5.20 -20.18
CA GLN A 287 -20.79 4.17 -20.99
C GLN A 287 -21.29 2.76 -20.64
N LEU A 288 -21.47 2.45 -19.35
CA LEU A 288 -22.02 1.16 -18.90
C LEU A 288 -23.44 0.93 -19.47
N ARG A 289 -24.28 1.97 -19.47
CA ARG A 289 -25.62 1.91 -20.07
C ARG A 289 -25.56 1.63 -21.58
N GLN A 290 -24.61 2.22 -22.30
CA GLN A 290 -24.42 1.96 -23.74
C GLN A 290 -23.92 0.53 -24.01
N LEU A 291 -23.12 -0.02 -23.11
CA LEU A 291 -22.62 -1.40 -23.19
C LEU A 291 -23.64 -2.44 -22.72
N GLY A 292 -24.82 -2.03 -22.24
CA GLY A 292 -25.83 -2.95 -21.71
C GLY A 292 -25.42 -3.63 -20.40
N ASN A 293 -24.45 -3.07 -19.66
CA ASN A 293 -24.08 -3.55 -18.33
C ASN A 293 -24.87 -2.81 -17.26
N PHE A 294 -26.01 -3.38 -16.89
CA PHE A 294 -26.91 -2.81 -15.90
C PHE A 294 -26.48 -3.14 -14.46
N ASN A 295 -25.69 -4.19 -14.26
CA ASN A 295 -25.16 -4.58 -12.95
C ASN A 295 -24.24 -3.49 -12.37
N SER A 296 -23.09 -3.23 -13.01
CA SER A 296 -22.18 -2.16 -12.57
C SER A 296 -22.82 -0.77 -12.66
N TYR A 297 -23.71 -0.55 -13.62
CA TYR A 297 -24.43 0.72 -13.73
C TYR A 297 -25.23 1.02 -12.45
N LEU A 298 -25.94 0.02 -11.91
CA LEU A 298 -26.66 0.17 -10.65
C LEU A 298 -25.72 0.17 -9.44
N ALA A 299 -24.60 -0.56 -9.47
CA ALA A 299 -23.58 -0.51 -8.42
C ALA A 299 -23.05 0.92 -8.23
N LEU A 300 -22.75 1.62 -9.34
CA LEU A 300 -22.34 3.02 -9.33
C LEU A 300 -23.49 3.93 -8.87
N LEU A 301 -24.70 3.77 -9.41
CA LEU A 301 -25.82 4.62 -9.01
C LEU A 301 -26.11 4.51 -7.50
N SER A 302 -26.19 3.29 -6.98
CA SER A 302 -26.43 3.02 -5.55
C SER A 302 -25.31 3.55 -4.65
N ALA A 303 -24.07 3.66 -5.17
CA ALA A 303 -22.98 4.34 -4.50
C ALA A 303 -23.22 5.85 -4.45
N LEU A 304 -23.44 6.48 -5.62
CA LEU A 304 -23.51 7.93 -5.78
C LEU A 304 -24.72 8.57 -5.09
N VAL A 305 -25.83 7.82 -4.96
CA VAL A 305 -27.06 8.28 -4.25
C VAL A 305 -27.12 7.81 -2.79
N SER A 306 -26.10 7.11 -2.29
CA SER A 306 -26.09 6.65 -0.90
C SER A 306 -25.99 7.82 0.09
N SER A 307 -26.52 7.62 1.30
CA SER A 307 -26.55 8.64 2.37
C SER A 307 -25.21 9.38 2.58
N PRO A 308 -24.04 8.71 2.56
CA PRO A 308 -22.76 9.40 2.73
C PRO A 308 -22.43 10.45 1.67
N LEU A 309 -22.88 10.25 0.45
CA LEU A 309 -22.64 11.16 -0.67
C LEU A 309 -23.83 12.11 -0.88
N ALA A 310 -25.06 11.63 -0.72
CA ALA A 310 -26.28 12.42 -0.93
C ALA A 310 -26.40 13.62 0.04
N ARG A 311 -25.80 13.53 1.23
CA ARG A 311 -25.79 14.62 2.22
C ARG A 311 -24.82 15.76 1.92
N LEU A 312 -23.93 15.60 0.92
CA LEU A 312 -22.98 16.63 0.53
C LEU A 312 -23.64 17.60 -0.46
N ASP A 313 -23.24 18.88 -0.40
CA ASP A 313 -23.73 19.89 -1.34
C ASP A 313 -23.05 19.72 -2.70
N TRP A 314 -23.82 19.22 -3.68
CA TRP A 314 -23.37 19.04 -5.05
C TRP A 314 -23.85 20.16 -5.97
N SER A 315 -23.03 20.51 -6.97
CA SER A 315 -23.46 21.41 -8.04
C SER A 315 -24.66 20.87 -8.82
N LYS A 316 -25.44 21.80 -9.41
CA LYS A 316 -26.61 21.46 -10.24
C LYS A 316 -26.28 20.46 -11.35
N THR A 317 -25.09 20.56 -11.94
CA THR A 317 -24.62 19.64 -12.98
C THR A 317 -24.58 18.19 -12.51
N ILE A 318 -24.15 17.95 -11.26
CA ILE A 318 -24.10 16.61 -10.67
C ILE A 318 -25.51 16.14 -10.32
N THR A 319 -26.31 16.99 -9.67
CA THR A 319 -27.68 16.62 -9.26
C THR A 319 -28.56 16.30 -10.47
N ASP A 320 -28.46 17.08 -11.53
CA ASP A 320 -29.22 16.88 -12.76
C ASP A 320 -28.72 15.64 -13.52
N GLY A 321 -27.40 15.43 -13.56
CA GLY A 321 -26.80 14.25 -14.15
C GLY A 321 -27.20 12.96 -13.44
N LEU A 322 -27.32 12.95 -12.11
CA LEU A 322 -27.76 11.78 -11.34
C LEU A 322 -29.26 11.54 -11.45
N ARG A 323 -30.08 12.60 -11.50
CA ARG A 323 -31.54 12.48 -11.58
C ARG A 323 -32.00 11.67 -12.79
N GLU A 324 -31.41 11.92 -13.96
CA GLU A 324 -31.68 11.13 -15.17
C GLU A 324 -31.42 9.63 -14.94
N HIS A 325 -30.33 9.30 -14.24
CA HIS A 325 -29.96 7.92 -13.97
C HIS A 325 -30.83 7.28 -12.88
N ALA A 326 -31.23 8.05 -11.86
CA ALA A 326 -32.13 7.62 -10.80
C ALA A 326 -33.52 7.28 -11.34
N GLU A 327 -34.06 8.07 -12.27
CA GLU A 327 -35.37 7.81 -12.90
C GLU A 327 -35.38 6.49 -13.69
N VAL A 328 -34.26 6.14 -14.33
CA VAL A 328 -34.13 4.89 -15.11
C VAL A 328 -34.15 3.66 -14.20
N MET A 329 -33.54 3.74 -13.01
CA MET A 329 -33.46 2.65 -12.04
C MET A 329 -34.44 2.84 -10.87
N ASP A 330 -35.49 3.61 -11.08
CA ASP A 330 -36.53 3.82 -10.08
C ASP A 330 -37.17 2.49 -9.70
N THR A 331 -37.29 2.26 -8.39
CA THR A 331 -37.78 0.99 -7.85
C THR A 331 -39.30 0.86 -7.91
N SER A 332 -40.02 1.96 -8.16
CA SER A 332 -41.49 1.96 -8.22
C SER A 332 -41.99 1.04 -9.32
N HIS A 333 -43.16 0.44 -9.07
CA HIS A 333 -43.77 -0.53 -9.99
C HIS A 333 -42.83 -1.69 -10.37
N SER A 334 -42.04 -2.16 -9.41
CA SER A 334 -41.03 -3.22 -9.57
C SER A 334 -40.11 -2.93 -10.75
N TYR A 335 -39.36 -1.83 -10.66
CA TYR A 335 -38.33 -1.47 -11.65
C TYR A 335 -38.87 -1.35 -13.09
N LYS A 336 -40.05 -0.75 -13.27
CA LYS A 336 -40.73 -0.67 -14.58
C LYS A 336 -39.82 -0.12 -15.68
N ASN A 337 -39.14 0.99 -15.41
CA ASN A 337 -38.28 1.67 -16.38
C ASN A 337 -37.07 0.81 -16.76
N TYR A 338 -36.43 0.18 -15.77
CA TYR A 338 -35.32 -0.75 -16.00
C TYR A 338 -35.77 -1.98 -16.81
N ARG A 339 -36.91 -2.60 -16.47
CA ARG A 339 -37.41 -3.76 -17.22
C ARG A 339 -37.69 -3.44 -18.69
N LEU A 340 -38.26 -2.26 -18.98
CA LEU A 340 -38.43 -1.78 -20.36
C LEU A 340 -37.09 -1.55 -21.05
N LEU A 341 -36.13 -0.92 -20.36
CA LEU A 341 -34.79 -0.70 -20.89
C LEU A 341 -34.07 -2.01 -21.23
N LEU A 342 -34.16 -3.01 -20.35
CA LEU A 342 -33.59 -4.34 -20.55
C LEU A 342 -34.24 -5.06 -21.73
N GLN A 343 -35.57 -4.96 -21.88
CA GLN A 343 -36.30 -5.55 -23.02
C GLN A 343 -35.89 -4.92 -24.36
N MET A 344 -35.55 -3.64 -24.38
CA MET A 344 -35.11 -2.92 -25.57
C MET A 344 -33.61 -3.06 -25.86
N ALA A 345 -32.82 -3.59 -24.92
CA ALA A 345 -31.38 -3.72 -25.06
C ALA A 345 -31.01 -4.86 -26.02
N SER A 346 -30.06 -4.60 -26.93
CA SER A 346 -29.50 -5.65 -27.80
C SER A 346 -28.42 -6.42 -27.05
N PRO A 347 -28.44 -7.76 -27.05
CA PRO A 347 -27.32 -8.57 -26.55
C PRO A 347 -25.99 -8.21 -27.26
N PRO A 348 -24.84 -8.40 -26.58
CA PRO A 348 -24.69 -8.91 -25.21
C PRO A 348 -25.07 -7.90 -24.13
N THR A 349 -25.66 -8.37 -23.03
CA THR A 349 -26.06 -7.55 -21.88
C THR A 349 -25.73 -8.26 -20.58
N VAL A 350 -25.41 -7.48 -19.54
CA VAL A 350 -25.32 -7.98 -18.15
C VAL A 350 -26.48 -7.38 -17.37
N PRO A 351 -27.50 -8.17 -17.02
CA PRO A 351 -28.63 -7.67 -16.24
C PRO A 351 -28.21 -7.39 -14.80
N TYR A 352 -28.94 -6.48 -14.14
CA TYR A 352 -29.03 -6.46 -12.69
C TYR A 352 -29.89 -7.65 -12.23
N MET A 353 -29.35 -8.45 -11.29
CA MET A 353 -29.99 -9.64 -10.71
C MET A 353 -30.61 -9.38 -9.34
#